data_AF-F2F4R7-F1
#
_entry.id   AF-F2F4R7-F1
#
_cell.length_a   1.000
_cell.length_b   1.000
_cell.length_c   1.000
_cell.angle_alpha   90.00
_cell.angle_beta   90.00
_cell.angle_gamma   90.00
#
_symmetry.space_group_name_H-M   'P 1'
#
loop_
_entity.id
_entity.type
_entity.pdbx_description
1 polymer ?
#
loop_
_entity_poly.entity_id
_entity_poly.type
_entity_poly.pdbx_seq_one_letter_code
_entity_poly.pdbx_strand_id
1 'polypeptide(L)'
;MKKTTLYFALLTTPAVIITAPAYINAANDWQVENVENLIDQINPFSTTYEYYLIEAKNAYYSLSTYQQSNVRNSTTLFYYLGNTDNQQTYLKTFSDKMAAISARNSTFLRDIEEANRYYHSLTTSQKAIIPIYLYLQLQNYLENIEKMKAVQLDFEILSVLDSSYIYSYETAMKAYQLLPYDFRMLLTPLMSEQKREYETYITSKQSFSRTTSNK
;
A
#
# COMPACT_ATOMS: atom_id res chain seq x y z
N MET A 1 -65.23 81.88 30.71
CA MET A 1 -64.34 81.18 29.76
C MET A 1 -63.36 80.34 30.55
N LYS A 2 -63.57 79.03 30.64
CA LYS A 2 -62.66 78.06 31.26
C LYS A 2 -62.30 77.04 30.20
N LYS A 3 -61.01 76.94 29.87
CA LYS A 3 -60.47 75.90 28.98
C LYS A 3 -60.30 74.62 29.79
N THR A 4 -60.93 73.55 29.37
CA THR A 4 -60.69 72.21 29.91
C THR A 4 -59.94 71.41 28.87
N THR A 5 -58.70 71.04 29.20
CA THR A 5 -57.81 70.20 28.42
C THR A 5 -58.30 68.75 28.48
N LEU A 6 -58.56 68.14 27.30
CA LEU A 6 -58.74 66.69 27.17
C LEU A 6 -57.46 66.11 26.58
N TYR A 7 -56.79 65.25 27.34
CA TYR A 7 -55.62 64.49 26.92
C TYR A 7 -56.04 63.41 25.92
N PHE A 8 -55.53 63.49 24.69
CA PHE A 8 -55.54 62.36 23.76
C PHE A 8 -54.45 61.38 24.19
N ALA A 9 -54.84 60.23 24.73
CA ALA A 9 -53.94 59.09 24.87
C ALA A 9 -53.68 58.51 23.47
N LEU A 10 -52.44 58.65 22.98
CA LEU A 10 -51.94 57.89 21.84
C LEU A 10 -51.85 56.42 22.24
N LEU A 11 -52.83 55.63 21.80
CA LEU A 11 -52.71 54.17 21.78
C LEU A 11 -51.69 53.82 20.70
N THR A 12 -50.45 53.59 21.10
CA THR A 12 -49.46 52.95 20.23
C THR A 12 -49.85 51.47 20.09
N THR A 13 -50.39 51.10 18.93
CA THR A 13 -50.48 49.68 18.58
C THR A 13 -49.05 49.15 18.43
N PRO A 14 -48.63 48.10 19.15
CA PRO A 14 -47.34 47.48 18.89
C PRO A 14 -47.34 46.99 17.45
N ALA A 15 -46.25 47.29 16.72
CA ALA A 15 -46.00 46.69 15.43
C ALA A 15 -46.00 45.17 15.62
N VAL A 16 -46.97 44.48 15.03
CA VAL A 16 -46.95 43.03 14.90
C VAL A 16 -45.82 42.72 13.93
N ILE A 17 -44.64 42.42 14.47
CA ILE A 17 -43.62 41.74 13.70
C ILE A 17 -44.18 40.34 13.47
N ILE A 18 -44.74 40.12 12.28
CA ILE A 18 -44.99 38.78 11.78
C ILE A 18 -43.61 38.21 11.49
N THR A 19 -42.98 37.62 12.51
CA THR A 19 -41.93 36.64 12.24
C THR A 19 -42.64 35.50 11.53
N ALA A 20 -42.31 35.29 10.25
CA ALA A 20 -42.70 34.08 9.56
C ALA A 20 -42.33 32.90 10.46
N PRO A 21 -43.24 31.94 10.71
CA PRO A 21 -42.93 30.82 11.57
C PRO A 21 -41.70 30.11 11.02
N ALA A 22 -40.74 29.82 11.91
CA ALA A 22 -39.56 29.02 11.64
C ALA A 22 -39.98 27.61 11.18
N TYR A 23 -40.34 27.47 9.92
CA TYR A 23 -40.40 26.20 9.22
C TYR A 23 -39.15 26.08 8.37
N ILE A 24 -38.02 25.88 9.04
CA ILE A 24 -36.75 25.49 8.41
C ILE A 24 -36.54 24.01 8.77
N ASN A 25 -36.81 23.13 7.80
CA ASN A 25 -35.86 22.10 7.33
C ASN A 25 -35.94 20.60 7.66
N ALA A 26 -37.10 20.00 7.97
CA ALA A 26 -37.16 18.52 7.85
C ALA A 26 -36.84 18.02 6.42
N ALA A 27 -37.17 18.81 5.39
CA ALA A 27 -36.87 18.51 3.98
C ALA A 27 -35.44 18.88 3.54
N ASN A 28 -34.61 19.47 4.40
CA ASN A 28 -33.28 19.93 4.00
C ASN A 28 -32.15 19.20 4.75
N ASP A 29 -32.47 18.49 5.84
CA ASP A 29 -31.56 17.60 6.55
C ASP A 29 -31.20 16.36 5.74
N TRP A 30 -32.17 15.74 5.04
CA TRP A 30 -31.90 14.51 4.29
C TRP A 30 -30.90 14.71 3.14
N GLN A 31 -30.83 15.91 2.56
CA GLN A 31 -29.86 16.23 1.51
C GLN A 31 -28.44 16.35 2.08
N VAL A 32 -28.32 16.97 3.26
CA VAL A 32 -27.05 17.04 4.01
C VAL A 32 -26.62 15.64 4.41
N GLU A 33 -27.52 14.86 5.01
CA GLU A 33 -27.28 13.48 5.42
C GLU A 33 -26.91 12.58 4.22
N ASN A 34 -27.56 12.76 3.06
CA ASN A 34 -27.19 12.04 1.84
C ASN A 34 -25.76 12.35 1.40
N VAL A 35 -25.35 13.62 1.45
CA VAL A 35 -23.97 14.01 1.15
C VAL A 35 -23.01 13.40 2.17
N GLU A 36 -23.33 13.46 3.46
CA GLU A 36 -22.51 12.85 4.51
C GLU A 36 -22.34 11.34 4.30
N ASN A 37 -23.44 10.63 3.99
CA ASN A 37 -23.42 9.21 3.67
C ASN A 37 -22.55 8.90 2.45
N LEU A 38 -22.67 9.68 1.37
CA LEU A 38 -21.82 9.52 0.19
C LEU A 38 -20.34 9.74 0.52
N ILE A 39 -20.03 10.73 1.37
CA ILE A 39 -18.66 11.00 1.84
C ILE A 39 -18.14 9.85 2.70
N ASP A 40 -18.98 9.25 3.54
CA ASP A 40 -18.61 8.10 4.38
C ASP A 40 -18.36 6.82 3.56
N GLN A 41 -18.91 6.74 2.33
CA GLN A 41 -18.57 5.68 1.37
C GLN A 41 -17.26 5.93 0.61
N ILE A 42 -16.64 7.11 0.73
CA ILE A 42 -15.37 7.40 0.07
C ILE A 42 -14.27 6.56 0.72
N ASN A 43 -13.93 5.49 0.03
CA ASN A 43 -12.86 4.58 0.41
C ASN A 43 -11.81 4.55 -0.72
N PRO A 44 -10.61 5.14 -0.54
CA PRO A 44 -9.57 5.20 -1.58
C PRO A 44 -9.06 3.83 -2.03
N PHE A 45 -9.39 2.77 -1.30
CA PHE A 45 -9.02 1.38 -1.60
C PHE A 45 -10.15 0.59 -2.28
N SER A 46 -11.33 1.18 -2.44
CA SER A 46 -12.48 0.54 -3.11
C SER A 46 -12.46 0.77 -4.62
N THR A 47 -12.90 -0.20 -5.41
CA THR A 47 -13.17 -0.02 -6.85
C THR A 47 -14.29 0.99 -7.12
N THR A 48 -15.12 1.28 -6.11
CA THR A 48 -16.18 2.30 -6.17
C THR A 48 -15.73 3.69 -5.70
N TYR A 49 -14.44 3.88 -5.39
CA TYR A 49 -13.90 5.15 -4.90
C TYR A 49 -14.29 6.34 -5.79
N GLU A 50 -14.01 6.24 -7.09
CA GLU A 50 -14.22 7.33 -8.04
C GLU A 50 -15.72 7.65 -8.17
N TYR A 51 -16.56 6.62 -8.16
CA TYR A 51 -18.02 6.77 -8.15
C TYR A 51 -18.47 7.57 -6.91
N TYR A 52 -18.14 7.11 -5.70
CA TYR A 52 -18.60 7.78 -4.48
C TYR A 52 -18.01 9.17 -4.30
N LEU A 53 -16.79 9.40 -4.75
CA LEU A 53 -16.17 10.72 -4.69
C LEU A 53 -16.82 11.71 -5.66
N ILE A 54 -17.16 11.29 -6.88
CA ILE A 54 -17.88 12.12 -7.85
C ILE A 54 -19.32 12.36 -7.38
N GLU A 55 -20.01 11.34 -6.89
CA GLU A 55 -21.37 11.48 -6.36
C GLU A 55 -21.40 12.41 -5.14
N ALA A 56 -20.50 12.23 -4.18
CA ALA A 56 -20.37 13.12 -3.02
C ALA A 56 -20.06 14.57 -3.43
N LYS A 57 -19.16 14.77 -4.40
CA LYS A 57 -18.84 16.09 -4.95
C LYS A 57 -20.08 16.74 -5.56
N ASN A 58 -20.75 16.04 -6.47
CA ASN A 58 -21.91 16.57 -7.18
C ASN A 58 -23.05 16.87 -6.22
N ALA A 59 -23.31 15.96 -5.28
CA ALA A 59 -24.33 16.14 -4.25
C ALA A 59 -23.99 17.34 -3.33
N TYR A 60 -22.75 17.47 -2.87
CA TYR A 60 -22.31 18.61 -2.05
C TYR A 60 -22.49 19.96 -2.78
N TYR A 61 -22.09 20.05 -4.05
CA TYR A 61 -22.23 21.29 -4.83
C TYR A 61 -23.67 21.59 -5.25
N SER A 62 -24.59 20.61 -5.16
CA SER A 62 -26.02 20.84 -5.37
C SER A 62 -26.73 21.46 -4.15
N LEU A 63 -26.09 21.42 -2.98
CA LEU A 63 -26.62 22.02 -1.75
C LEU A 63 -26.54 23.55 -1.80
N SER A 64 -27.46 24.21 -1.08
CA SER A 64 -27.32 25.65 -0.79
C SER A 64 -26.10 25.93 0.10
N THR A 65 -25.61 27.17 0.11
CA THR A 65 -24.48 27.58 0.96
C THR A 65 -24.72 27.31 2.45
N TYR A 66 -25.95 27.52 2.93
CA TYR A 66 -26.34 27.17 4.30
C TYR A 66 -26.21 25.66 4.55
N GLN A 67 -26.72 24.82 3.65
CA GLN A 67 -26.62 23.36 3.78
C GLN A 67 -25.18 22.85 3.67
N GLN A 68 -24.37 23.41 2.77
CA GLN A 68 -22.94 23.07 2.65
C GLN A 68 -22.19 23.30 3.96
N SER A 69 -22.53 24.36 4.69
CA SER A 69 -21.95 24.66 6.00
C SER A 69 -22.35 23.67 7.10
N ASN A 70 -23.42 22.90 6.88
CA ASN A 70 -23.91 21.89 7.81
C ASN A 70 -23.39 20.47 7.53
N VAL A 71 -22.70 20.23 6.40
CA VAL A 71 -22.07 18.93 6.08
C VAL A 71 -20.80 18.76 6.92
N ARG A 72 -20.85 17.88 7.92
CA ARG A 72 -19.83 17.76 8.96
C ARG A 72 -18.53 17.13 8.47
N ASN A 73 -18.61 16.19 7.54
CA ASN A 73 -17.47 15.47 6.97
C ASN A 73 -16.97 16.08 5.64
N SER A 74 -17.38 17.31 5.32
CA SER A 74 -16.94 18.01 4.10
C SER A 74 -15.43 18.16 3.96
N THR A 75 -14.69 18.24 5.07
CA THR A 75 -13.21 18.21 5.07
C THR A 75 -12.65 16.94 4.43
N THR A 76 -13.29 15.78 4.64
CA THR A 76 -12.88 14.50 4.00
C THR A 76 -13.08 14.56 2.50
N LEU A 77 -14.22 15.09 2.05
CA LEU A 77 -14.48 15.30 0.63
C LEU A 77 -13.40 16.20 0.00
N PHE A 78 -13.10 17.35 0.61
CA PHE A 78 -12.09 18.26 0.08
C PHE A 78 -10.66 17.71 0.15
N TYR A 79 -10.34 16.94 1.19
CA TYR A 79 -9.06 16.24 1.30
C TYR A 79 -8.83 15.30 0.10
N TYR A 80 -9.85 14.54 -0.29
CA TYR A 80 -9.77 13.64 -1.44
C TYR A 80 -9.90 14.37 -2.78
N LEU A 81 -10.78 15.35 -2.91
CA LEU A 81 -10.87 16.18 -4.12
C LEU A 81 -9.57 16.91 -4.45
N GLY A 82 -8.81 17.33 -3.43
CA GLY A 82 -7.47 17.90 -3.59
C GLY A 82 -6.36 16.88 -3.89
N ASN A 83 -6.66 15.57 -3.90
CA ASN A 83 -5.68 14.47 -4.00
C ASN A 83 -6.04 13.40 -5.07
N THR A 84 -7.19 13.50 -5.72
CA THR A 84 -7.80 12.49 -6.59
C THR A 84 -6.87 11.94 -7.66
N ASP A 85 -6.23 12.82 -8.42
CA ASP A 85 -5.39 12.42 -9.54
C ASP A 85 -4.10 11.72 -9.12
N ASN A 86 -3.66 11.93 -7.87
CA ASN A 86 -2.38 11.44 -7.39
C ASN A 86 -2.51 10.12 -6.61
N GLN A 87 -3.55 9.93 -5.80
CA GLN A 87 -3.66 8.77 -4.91
C GLN A 87 -3.88 7.44 -5.66
N GLN A 88 -4.84 7.43 -6.59
CA GLN A 88 -5.08 6.26 -7.45
C GLN A 88 -3.86 5.97 -8.34
N THR A 89 -3.16 7.02 -8.78
CA THR A 89 -1.92 6.89 -9.54
C THR A 89 -0.84 6.18 -8.71
N TYR A 90 -0.67 6.50 -7.43
CA TYR A 90 0.33 5.82 -6.58
C TYR A 90 0.00 4.35 -6.35
N LEU A 91 -1.26 4.07 -6.03
CA LEU A 91 -1.74 2.70 -5.84
C LEU A 91 -1.60 1.87 -7.11
N LYS A 92 -2.06 2.40 -8.25
CA LYS A 92 -1.98 1.74 -9.54
C LYS A 92 -0.53 1.50 -9.92
N THR A 93 0.34 2.50 -9.82
CA THR A 93 1.75 2.37 -10.17
C THR A 93 2.45 1.31 -9.30
N PHE A 94 2.18 1.29 -8.00
CA PHE A 94 2.75 0.25 -7.13
C PHE A 94 2.20 -1.14 -7.46
N SER A 95 0.89 -1.25 -7.70
CA SER A 95 0.24 -2.51 -8.07
C SER A 95 0.76 -3.05 -9.41
N ASP A 96 0.94 -2.19 -10.41
CA ASP A 96 1.50 -2.54 -11.71
C ASP A 96 2.95 -3.03 -11.55
N LYS A 97 3.76 -2.37 -10.72
CA LYS A 97 5.12 -2.82 -10.41
C LYS A 97 5.13 -4.18 -9.72
N MET A 98 4.25 -4.40 -8.75
CA MET A 98 4.11 -5.70 -8.08
C MET A 98 3.65 -6.79 -9.05
N ALA A 99 2.73 -6.49 -9.97
CA ALA A 99 2.25 -7.43 -10.98
C ALA A 99 3.29 -7.77 -12.04
N ALA A 100 4.25 -6.87 -12.31
CA ALA A 100 5.36 -7.12 -13.23
C ALA A 100 6.39 -8.11 -12.67
N ILE A 101 6.45 -8.29 -11.35
CA ILE A 101 7.36 -9.24 -10.69
C ILE A 101 6.97 -10.66 -11.08
N SER A 102 7.76 -11.24 -11.99
CA SER A 102 7.58 -12.61 -12.45
C SER A 102 8.93 -13.32 -12.52
N ALA A 103 9.03 -14.46 -11.84
CA ALA A 103 10.23 -15.28 -11.81
C ALA A 103 10.64 -15.84 -13.17
N ARG A 104 9.72 -15.81 -14.16
CA ARG A 104 9.98 -16.24 -15.53
C ARG A 104 10.66 -15.17 -16.37
N ASN A 105 10.65 -13.93 -15.90
CA ASN A 105 11.28 -12.82 -16.60
C ASN A 105 12.74 -12.68 -16.17
N SER A 106 13.62 -12.40 -17.12
CA SER A 106 15.04 -12.09 -16.84
C SER A 106 15.21 -10.84 -15.98
N THR A 107 14.15 -10.04 -15.83
CA THR A 107 14.07 -8.81 -15.06
C THR A 107 13.59 -9.02 -13.63
N PHE A 108 13.29 -10.25 -13.21
CA PHE A 108 12.69 -10.57 -11.90
C PHE A 108 13.31 -9.82 -10.70
N LEU A 109 14.63 -9.90 -10.52
CA LEU A 109 15.32 -9.19 -9.42
C LEU A 109 15.22 -7.67 -9.57
N ARG A 110 15.36 -7.16 -10.79
CA ARG A 110 15.26 -5.73 -11.09
C ARG A 110 13.86 -5.19 -10.81
N ASP A 111 12.83 -5.95 -11.15
CA ASP A 111 11.43 -5.55 -10.97
C ASP A 111 11.06 -5.49 -9.48
N ILE A 112 11.58 -6.43 -8.66
CA ILE A 112 11.47 -6.37 -7.19
C ILE A 112 12.14 -5.09 -6.65
N GLU A 113 13.37 -4.80 -7.10
CA GLU A 113 14.08 -3.59 -6.68
C GLU A 113 13.36 -2.31 -7.13
N GLU A 114 12.77 -2.30 -8.32
CA GLU A 114 11.97 -1.17 -8.80
C GLU A 114 10.72 -0.93 -7.94
N ALA A 115 9.98 -1.99 -7.61
CA ALA A 115 8.84 -1.90 -6.70
C ALA A 115 9.29 -1.35 -5.33
N ASN A 116 10.43 -1.81 -4.82
CA ASN A 116 11.00 -1.35 -3.56
C ASN A 116 11.43 0.13 -3.60
N ARG A 117 12.15 0.55 -4.64
CA ARG A 117 12.53 1.95 -4.86
C ARG A 117 11.31 2.86 -4.95
N TYR A 118 10.29 2.42 -5.68
CA TYR A 118 9.05 3.17 -5.80
C TYR A 118 8.38 3.36 -4.44
N TYR A 119 8.16 2.28 -3.68
CA TYR A 119 7.57 2.38 -2.34
C TYR A 119 8.34 3.34 -1.43
N HIS A 120 9.68 3.30 -1.46
CA HIS A 120 10.53 4.19 -0.66
C HIS A 120 10.48 5.65 -1.10
N SER A 121 10.19 5.92 -2.38
CA SER A 121 10.01 7.28 -2.90
C SER A 121 8.71 7.95 -2.43
N LEU A 122 7.75 7.15 -1.95
CA LEU A 122 6.46 7.65 -1.46
C LEU A 122 6.61 8.33 -0.08
N THR A 123 5.85 9.41 0.13
CA THR A 123 5.69 10.04 1.44
C THR A 123 4.89 9.15 2.38
N THR A 124 4.89 9.45 3.69
CA THR A 124 4.11 8.68 4.69
C THR A 124 2.64 8.57 4.34
N SER A 125 2.00 9.68 3.93
CA SER A 125 0.59 9.69 3.55
C SER A 125 0.33 8.89 2.27
N GLN A 126 1.28 8.84 1.34
CA GLN A 126 1.17 8.02 0.13
C GLN A 126 1.36 6.53 0.41
N LYS A 127 2.30 6.17 1.30
CA LYS A 127 2.51 4.79 1.77
C LYS A 127 1.27 4.23 2.46
N ALA A 128 0.53 5.07 3.20
CA ALA A 128 -0.72 4.66 3.84
C ALA A 128 -1.80 4.18 2.83
N ILE A 129 -1.67 4.55 1.54
CA ILE A 129 -2.57 4.13 0.46
C ILE A 129 -2.17 2.76 -0.11
N ILE A 130 -0.98 2.26 0.19
CA ILE A 130 -0.55 0.96 -0.29
C ILE A 130 -1.17 -0.14 0.58
N PRO A 131 -1.93 -1.10 -0.01
CA PRO A 131 -2.46 -2.22 0.72
C PRO A 131 -1.37 -2.99 1.45
N ILE A 132 -1.59 -3.26 2.73
CA ILE A 132 -0.61 -3.94 3.59
C ILE A 132 -0.14 -5.28 3.00
N TYR A 133 -1.03 -6.02 2.33
CA TYR A 133 -0.70 -7.31 1.73
C TYR A 133 0.32 -7.18 0.58
N LEU A 134 0.24 -6.12 -0.25
CA LEU A 134 1.22 -5.88 -1.32
C LEU A 134 2.58 -5.50 -0.73
N TYR A 135 2.57 -4.68 0.32
CA TYR A 135 3.80 -4.34 1.03
C TYR A 135 4.46 -5.58 1.67
N LEU A 136 3.69 -6.42 2.36
CA LEU A 136 4.20 -7.67 2.94
C LEU A 136 4.70 -8.63 1.87
N GLN A 137 4.04 -8.70 0.73
CA GLN A 137 4.52 -9.48 -0.41
C GLN A 137 5.87 -8.97 -0.92
N LEU A 138 6.04 -7.65 -1.05
CA LEU A 138 7.32 -7.04 -1.40
C LEU A 138 8.40 -7.35 -0.36
N GLN A 139 8.09 -7.25 0.94
CA GLN A 139 9.02 -7.60 2.01
C GLN A 139 9.47 -9.07 1.94
N ASN A 140 8.54 -9.98 1.66
CA ASN A 140 8.87 -11.39 1.46
C ASN A 140 9.82 -11.59 0.26
N TYR A 141 9.63 -10.87 -0.84
CA TYR A 141 10.60 -10.93 -1.95
C TYR A 141 11.99 -10.44 -1.52
N LEU A 142 12.08 -9.31 -0.82
CA LEU A 142 13.35 -8.75 -0.36
C LEU A 142 14.08 -9.69 0.60
N GLU A 143 13.37 -10.28 1.56
CA GLU A 143 13.93 -11.27 2.48
C GLU A 143 14.50 -12.49 1.74
N ASN A 144 13.80 -12.97 0.70
CA ASN A 144 14.29 -14.09 -0.10
C ASN A 144 15.48 -13.70 -0.99
N ILE A 145 15.59 -12.45 -1.44
CA ILE A 145 16.80 -11.93 -2.10
C ILE A 145 17.98 -11.99 -1.14
N GLU A 146 17.82 -11.58 0.12
CA GLU A 146 18.89 -11.62 1.12
C GLU A 146 19.34 -13.05 1.40
N LYS A 147 18.38 -13.97 1.63
CA LYS A 147 18.67 -15.40 1.79
C LYS A 147 19.38 -15.98 0.57
N MET A 148 18.92 -15.64 -0.63
CA MET A 148 19.55 -16.07 -1.87
C MET A 148 20.99 -15.57 -1.99
N LYS A 149 21.24 -14.29 -1.69
CA LYS A 149 22.60 -13.71 -1.70
C LYS A 149 23.51 -14.37 -0.68
N ALA A 150 23.01 -14.71 0.51
CA ALA A 150 23.77 -15.45 1.50
C ALA A 150 24.18 -16.83 0.98
N VAL A 151 23.24 -17.60 0.40
CA VAL A 151 23.52 -18.90 -0.21
C VAL A 151 24.52 -18.79 -1.37
N GLN A 152 24.39 -17.75 -2.20
CA GLN A 152 25.34 -17.49 -3.28
C GLN A 152 26.75 -17.30 -2.73
N LEU A 153 26.90 -16.46 -1.70
CA LEU A 153 28.18 -16.22 -1.05
C LEU A 153 28.75 -17.50 -0.43
N ASP A 154 27.92 -18.28 0.27
CA ASP A 154 28.33 -19.56 0.87
C ASP A 154 28.92 -20.52 -0.17
N PHE A 155 28.39 -20.54 -1.40
CA PHE A 155 28.94 -21.30 -2.51
C PHE A 155 30.22 -20.67 -3.11
N GLU A 156 30.28 -19.36 -3.26
CA GLU A 156 31.42 -18.64 -3.86
C GLU A 156 32.70 -18.74 -3.02
N ILE A 157 32.57 -18.88 -1.70
CA ILE A 157 33.72 -18.99 -0.78
C ILE A 157 34.19 -20.42 -0.56
N LEU A 158 33.52 -21.42 -1.15
CA LEU A 158 33.93 -22.81 -0.99
C LEU A 158 35.33 -23.04 -1.55
N SER A 159 36.12 -23.81 -0.80
CA SER A 159 37.46 -24.18 -1.21
C SER A 159 37.74 -25.62 -0.81
N VAL A 160 38.14 -26.45 -1.78
CA VAL A 160 38.54 -27.85 -1.54
C VAL A 160 39.77 -28.01 -0.64
N LEU A 161 40.51 -26.91 -0.45
CA LEU A 161 41.66 -26.86 0.47
C LEU A 161 41.23 -26.65 1.92
N ASP A 162 40.00 -26.20 2.15
CA ASP A 162 39.46 -26.06 3.50
C ASP A 162 39.16 -27.46 4.08
N SER A 163 39.66 -27.71 5.29
CA SER A 163 39.38 -28.93 6.05
C SER A 163 37.87 -29.15 6.28
N SER A 164 37.08 -28.08 6.30
CA SER A 164 35.64 -28.06 6.49
C SER A 164 34.83 -28.12 5.19
N TYR A 165 35.48 -28.21 4.02
CA TYR A 165 34.84 -28.13 2.69
C TYR A 165 33.55 -28.95 2.56
N ILE A 166 33.56 -30.22 2.96
CA ILE A 166 32.39 -31.12 2.88
C ILE A 166 31.23 -30.54 3.70
N TYR A 167 31.50 -30.14 4.94
CA TYR A 167 30.49 -29.59 5.84
C TYR A 167 29.94 -28.26 5.32
N SER A 168 30.81 -27.38 4.83
CA SER A 168 30.42 -26.08 4.28
C SER A 168 29.56 -26.24 3.01
N TYR A 169 29.94 -27.15 2.11
CA TYR A 169 29.15 -27.48 0.92
C TYR A 169 27.77 -28.05 1.29
N GLU A 170 27.70 -29.01 2.22
CA GLU A 170 26.43 -29.59 2.65
C GLU A 170 25.52 -28.56 3.34
N THR A 171 26.11 -27.63 4.09
CA THR A 171 25.38 -26.52 4.73
C THR A 171 24.82 -25.56 3.68
N ALA A 172 25.64 -25.13 2.72
CA ALA A 172 25.22 -24.27 1.61
C ALA A 172 24.10 -24.94 0.78
N MET A 173 24.22 -26.26 0.51
CA MET A 173 23.20 -27.01 -0.22
C MET A 173 21.87 -27.09 0.53
N LYS A 174 21.89 -27.29 1.86
CA LYS A 174 20.67 -27.25 2.68
C LYS A 174 20.00 -25.88 2.64
N ALA A 175 20.78 -24.81 2.76
CA ALA A 175 20.28 -23.45 2.67
C ALA A 175 19.69 -23.15 1.27
N TYR A 176 20.36 -23.59 0.20
CA TYR A 176 19.84 -23.52 -1.17
C TYR A 176 18.49 -24.23 -1.32
N GLN A 177 18.35 -25.44 -0.76
CA GLN A 177 17.09 -26.20 -0.84
C GLN A 177 15.92 -25.52 -0.13
N LEU A 178 16.20 -24.71 0.90
CA LEU A 178 15.18 -23.95 1.65
C LEU A 178 14.71 -22.68 0.92
N LEU A 179 15.43 -22.20 -0.09
CA LEU A 179 14.98 -21.07 -0.89
C LEU A 179 13.71 -21.42 -1.70
N PRO A 180 12.80 -20.47 -1.92
CA PRO A 180 11.70 -20.67 -2.85
C PRO A 180 12.21 -20.98 -4.27
N TYR A 181 11.44 -21.75 -5.03
CA TYR A 181 11.85 -22.28 -6.34
C TYR A 181 12.38 -21.19 -7.29
N ASP A 182 11.68 -20.06 -7.37
CA ASP A 182 12.03 -18.94 -8.22
C ASP A 182 13.44 -18.38 -7.91
N PHE A 183 13.81 -18.31 -6.64
CA PHE A 183 15.14 -17.85 -6.21
C PHE A 183 16.21 -18.93 -6.42
N ARG A 184 15.86 -20.22 -6.26
CA ARG A 184 16.78 -21.33 -6.58
C ARG A 184 17.17 -21.36 -8.05
N MET A 185 16.23 -21.06 -8.95
CA MET A 185 16.52 -21.02 -10.39
C MET A 185 17.65 -20.06 -10.73
N LEU A 186 17.74 -18.92 -10.03
CA LEU A 186 18.78 -17.92 -10.24
C LEU A 186 20.18 -18.44 -9.87
N LEU A 187 20.28 -19.35 -8.90
CA LEU A 187 21.55 -19.93 -8.44
C LEU A 187 21.85 -21.29 -9.07
N THR A 188 20.96 -21.84 -9.91
CA THR A 188 21.11 -23.19 -10.48
C THR A 188 22.42 -23.39 -11.24
N PRO A 189 22.93 -22.43 -12.04
CA PRO A 189 24.22 -22.58 -12.72
C PRO A 189 25.39 -22.74 -11.73
N LEU A 190 25.48 -21.84 -10.73
CA LEU A 190 26.51 -21.89 -9.69
C LEU A 190 26.43 -23.18 -8.88
N MET A 191 25.22 -23.57 -8.46
CA MET A 191 25.00 -24.81 -7.71
C MET A 191 25.45 -26.04 -8.52
N SER A 192 25.15 -26.09 -9.82
CA SER A 192 25.52 -27.22 -10.68
C SER A 192 27.05 -27.35 -10.82
N GLU A 193 27.76 -26.22 -10.90
CA GLU A 193 29.22 -26.20 -10.90
C GLU A 193 29.80 -26.71 -9.58
N GLN A 194 29.33 -26.16 -8.46
CA GLN A 194 29.78 -26.55 -7.12
C GLN A 194 29.51 -28.03 -6.82
N LYS A 195 28.38 -28.55 -7.27
CA LYS A 195 28.06 -29.98 -7.15
C LYS A 195 29.07 -30.86 -7.87
N ARG A 196 29.45 -30.50 -9.09
CA ARG A 196 30.44 -31.24 -9.87
C ARG A 196 31.82 -31.23 -9.20
N GLU A 197 32.22 -30.10 -8.61
CA GLU A 197 33.48 -29.99 -7.87
C GLU A 197 33.47 -30.90 -6.62
N TYR A 198 32.37 -30.88 -5.86
CA TYR A 198 32.18 -31.74 -4.70
C TYR A 198 32.27 -33.23 -5.07
N GLU A 199 31.55 -33.67 -6.11
CA GLU A 199 31.57 -35.07 -6.57
C GLU A 199 32.99 -35.50 -7.02
N THR A 200 33.72 -34.61 -7.68
CA THR A 200 35.12 -34.84 -8.09
C THR A 200 36.03 -35.00 -6.87
N TYR A 201 35.89 -34.11 -5.88
CA TYR A 201 36.66 -34.14 -4.64
C TYR A 201 36.46 -35.46 -3.87
N ILE A 202 35.20 -35.85 -3.63
CA ILE A 202 34.86 -37.09 -2.91
C ILE A 202 35.41 -38.32 -3.62
N THR A 203 35.26 -38.38 -4.96
CA THR A 203 35.77 -39.50 -5.77
C THR A 203 37.29 -39.63 -5.68
N SER A 204 38.01 -38.49 -5.69
CA SER A 204 39.48 -38.48 -5.56
C SER A 204 39.95 -38.99 -4.18
N LYS A 205 39.28 -38.59 -3.09
CA LYS A 205 39.61 -39.06 -1.74
C LYS A 205 39.37 -40.55 -1.56
N GLN A 206 38.24 -41.06 -2.06
CA GLN A 206 37.93 -42.50 -2.00
C GLN A 206 38.94 -43.35 -2.79
N SER A 207 39.42 -42.84 -3.93
CA SER A 207 40.44 -43.50 -4.74
C SER A 207 41.80 -43.56 -4.02
N PHE A 208 42.21 -42.45 -3.39
CA PHE A 208 43.46 -42.39 -2.62
C PHE A 208 43.48 -43.36 -1.44
N SER A 209 42.39 -43.42 -0.65
CA SER A 209 42.27 -44.33 0.50
C SER A 209 42.34 -45.82 0.13
N ARG A 210 41.87 -46.21 -1.06
CA ARG A 210 41.95 -47.61 -1.55
C ARG A 210 43.38 -48.02 -1.92
N THR A 211 44.18 -47.13 -2.47
CA THR A 211 45.59 -47.40 -2.82
C THR A 211 46.51 -47.49 -1.59
N THR A 212 46.20 -46.77 -0.51
CA THR A 212 47.01 -46.81 0.72
C THR A 212 46.69 -48.00 1.64
N SER A 213 45.51 -48.61 1.52
CA SER A 213 45.11 -49.77 2.33
C SER A 213 45.63 -51.12 1.79
N ASN A 214 46.20 -51.15 0.58
CA ASN A 214 46.75 -52.35 -0.08
C ASN A 214 48.29 -52.39 -0.05
N LYS A 215 48.92 -51.60 0.83
CA LYS A 215 50.36 -51.66 1.16
C LYS A 215 50.52 -52.06 2.61
#